data_AF-Q10M34-F1
#
_entry.id   AF-Q10M34-F1
#
_cell.length_a   1.000
_cell.length_b   1.000
_cell.length_c   1.000
_cell.angle_alpha   90.00
_cell.angle_beta   90.00
_cell.angle_gamma   90.00
#
_symmetry.space_group_name_H-M   'P 1'
#
loop_
_entity.id
_entity.type
_entity.pdbx_description
1 polymer ?
#
loop_
_entity_poly.entity_id
_entity_poly.type
_entity_poly.pdbx_seq_one_letter_code
_entity_poly.pdbx_strand_id
1 'polypeptide(L)'
;MAPPDTSRAPAQGEEAASTSPWPLRKLQSFTPGLCSQYKAYENAFVDMAKGTISDAMVLVNEHQTEAIGCATVAGFILLRGPRRFLYRNTLGRFKTEKDLLNDAEQSMMEYKTSIEQLKKDSKYTLDKIAVGESDLQRGQTDLRSTGKQIRSLIGSIYKAESTATGLMDRLRTIPTRQSLELRAEVASMASDLKNQRCVLQERINKISEYGVRV
;
A
#
# COMPACT_ATOMS: atom_id res chain seq x y z
N MET A 1 31.82 11.65 -48.74
CA MET A 1 30.37 11.38 -48.80
C MET A 1 29.86 11.49 -47.38
N ALA A 2 28.98 12.46 -47.12
CA ALA A 2 28.52 12.77 -45.77
C ALA A 2 27.77 11.56 -45.15
N PRO A 3 28.01 11.24 -43.87
CA PRO A 3 27.28 10.19 -43.17
C PRO A 3 25.82 10.62 -42.98
N PRO A 4 24.85 9.70 -43.08
CA PRO A 4 23.45 10.02 -42.89
C PRO A 4 23.19 10.34 -41.41
N ASP A 5 22.61 11.52 -41.17
CA ASP A 5 22.09 11.92 -39.87
C ASP A 5 21.10 10.85 -39.37
N THR A 6 21.51 10.11 -38.34
CA THR A 6 20.63 9.23 -37.58
C THR A 6 19.60 10.11 -36.88
N SER A 7 18.47 10.32 -37.53
CA SER A 7 17.29 10.96 -36.96
C SER A 7 16.90 10.20 -35.69
N ARG A 8 17.22 10.81 -34.56
CA ARG A 8 16.78 10.43 -33.21
C ARG A 8 15.25 10.39 -33.24
N ALA A 9 14.70 9.18 -33.31
CA ALA A 9 13.28 8.95 -33.10
C ALA A 9 12.88 9.59 -31.76
N PRO A 10 11.94 10.56 -31.75
CA PRO A 10 11.42 11.08 -30.51
C PRO A 10 10.71 9.94 -29.80
N ALA A 11 11.07 9.74 -28.54
CA ALA A 11 10.42 8.80 -27.65
C ALA A 11 8.90 8.95 -27.79
N GLN A 12 8.26 7.90 -28.30
CA GLN A 12 6.84 7.66 -28.14
C GLN A 12 6.57 7.61 -26.64
N GLY A 13 6.26 8.77 -26.06
CA GLY A 13 5.41 8.87 -24.89
C GLY A 13 3.98 8.61 -25.32
N GLU A 14 3.73 7.42 -25.84
CA GLU A 14 2.39 6.87 -25.99
C GLU A 14 1.98 6.31 -24.62
N GLU A 15 0.70 6.49 -24.28
CA GLU A 15 0.00 5.84 -23.17
C GLU A 15 0.14 6.44 -21.75
N ALA A 16 -0.11 7.74 -21.60
CA ALA A 16 -0.75 8.23 -20.37
C ALA A 16 -2.08 8.95 -20.64
N ALA A 17 -2.64 8.79 -21.83
CA ALA A 17 -3.85 9.47 -22.28
C ALA A 17 -4.96 8.49 -22.68
N SER A 18 -5.49 7.68 -21.76
CA SER A 18 -6.91 7.23 -21.79
C SER A 18 -7.27 6.28 -20.66
N THR A 19 -7.24 6.76 -19.42
CA THR A 19 -8.10 6.17 -18.37
C THR A 19 -8.77 7.28 -17.57
N SER A 20 -9.21 8.35 -18.22
CA SER A 20 -10.24 9.18 -17.60
C SER A 20 -11.59 8.46 -17.80
N PRO A 21 -12.34 8.19 -16.72
CA PRO A 21 -13.58 7.43 -16.78
C PRO A 21 -14.52 8.01 -17.85
N TRP A 22 -15.14 7.13 -18.64
CA TRP A 22 -16.14 7.45 -19.69
C TRP A 22 -17.14 8.59 -19.37
N PRO A 23 -17.59 8.82 -18.11
CA PRO A 23 -18.46 9.95 -17.78
C PRO A 23 -17.85 11.34 -18.05
N LEU A 24 -16.53 11.50 -17.90
CA LEU A 24 -15.89 12.82 -18.00
C LEU A 24 -15.87 13.37 -19.43
N ARG A 25 -15.78 12.50 -20.45
CA ARG A 25 -15.74 12.92 -21.85
C ARG A 25 -17.09 13.47 -22.34
N LYS A 26 -18.21 12.91 -21.87
CA LYS A 26 -19.56 13.48 -22.13
C LYS A 26 -19.75 14.84 -21.46
N LEU A 27 -19.20 15.04 -20.25
CA LEU A 27 -19.23 16.35 -19.60
C LEU A 27 -18.50 17.40 -20.43
N GLN A 28 -17.35 17.07 -21.02
CA GLN A 28 -16.58 17.99 -21.88
C GLN A 28 -17.32 18.45 -23.15
N SER A 29 -18.22 17.65 -23.75
CA SER A 29 -18.99 18.12 -24.91
C SER A 29 -20.13 19.08 -24.52
N PHE A 30 -20.63 19.02 -23.29
CA PHE A 30 -21.66 19.93 -22.79
C PHE A 30 -21.09 21.25 -22.27
N THR A 31 -19.78 21.34 -22.01
CA THR A 31 -19.16 22.53 -21.42
C THR A 31 -19.28 23.80 -22.29
N PRO A 32 -19.07 23.84 -23.62
CA PRO A 32 -19.05 25.12 -24.33
C PRO A 32 -20.44 25.79 -24.38
N GLY A 33 -21.51 25.00 -24.56
CA GLY A 33 -22.88 25.51 -24.62
C GLY A 33 -23.41 25.95 -23.25
N LEU A 34 -23.24 25.10 -22.22
CA LEU A 34 -23.63 25.45 -20.85
C LEU A 34 -22.81 26.64 -20.33
N CYS A 35 -21.50 26.69 -20.58
CA CYS A 35 -20.68 27.82 -20.15
C CYS A 35 -21.06 29.12 -20.86
N SER A 36 -21.48 29.08 -22.13
CA SER A 36 -21.95 30.29 -22.83
C SER A 36 -23.25 30.82 -22.22
N GLN A 37 -24.24 29.96 -21.96
CA GLN A 37 -25.48 30.39 -21.30
C GLN A 37 -25.23 30.84 -19.86
N TYR A 38 -24.37 30.13 -19.13
CA TYR A 38 -24.01 30.51 -17.77
C TYR A 38 -23.28 31.86 -17.75
N LYS A 39 -22.36 32.11 -18.70
CA LYS A 39 -21.69 33.41 -18.86
C LYS A 39 -22.67 34.53 -19.23
N ALA A 40 -23.66 34.27 -20.08
CA ALA A 40 -24.68 35.27 -20.42
C ALA A 40 -25.52 35.64 -19.19
N TYR A 41 -25.92 34.64 -18.40
CA TYR A 41 -26.60 34.85 -17.12
C TYR A 41 -25.72 35.57 -16.11
N GLU A 42 -24.44 35.18 -16.00
CA GLU A 42 -23.47 35.79 -15.09
C GLU A 42 -23.24 37.25 -15.47
N ASN A 43 -23.05 37.55 -16.75
CA ASN A 43 -22.87 38.93 -17.24
C ASN A 43 -24.12 39.78 -16.97
N ALA A 44 -25.33 39.25 -17.21
CA ALA A 44 -26.58 39.96 -16.90
C ALA A 44 -26.71 40.23 -15.39
N PHE A 45 -26.32 39.27 -14.56
CA PHE A 45 -26.33 39.43 -13.10
C PHE A 45 -25.29 40.45 -12.63
N VAL A 46 -24.11 40.46 -13.24
CA VAL A 46 -23.03 41.42 -12.95
C VAL A 46 -23.43 42.82 -13.40
N ASP A 47 -24.08 42.99 -14.55
CA ASP A 47 -24.54 44.31 -15.01
C ASP A 47 -25.71 44.84 -14.16
N MET A 48 -26.64 43.97 -13.77
CA MET A 48 -27.69 44.31 -12.79
C MET A 48 -27.08 44.67 -11.42
N ALA A 49 -26.12 43.89 -10.93
CA ALA A 49 -25.42 44.15 -9.68
C ALA A 49 -24.64 45.47 -9.76
N LYS A 50 -23.96 45.76 -10.86
CA LYS A 50 -23.25 47.04 -11.06
C LYS A 50 -24.22 48.22 -11.07
N GLY A 51 -25.34 48.14 -11.79
CA GLY A 51 -26.35 49.20 -11.83
C GLY A 51 -26.98 49.47 -10.47
N THR A 52 -27.35 48.41 -9.75
CA THR A 52 -27.88 48.52 -8.39
C THR A 52 -26.85 49.03 -7.39
N ILE A 53 -25.58 48.64 -7.51
CA ILE A 53 -24.49 49.16 -6.68
C ILE A 53 -24.24 50.64 -7.00
N SER A 54 -24.29 51.06 -8.27
CA SER A 54 -24.12 52.46 -8.63
C SER A 54 -25.24 53.33 -8.09
N ASP A 55 -26.50 52.88 -8.22
CA ASP A 55 -27.66 53.58 -7.65
C ASP A 55 -27.58 53.63 -6.13
N ALA A 56 -27.18 52.52 -5.49
CA ALA A 56 -26.95 52.47 -4.06
C ALA A 56 -25.79 53.39 -3.64
N MET A 57 -24.71 53.52 -4.42
CA MET A 57 -23.62 54.46 -4.11
C MET A 57 -24.09 55.92 -4.18
N VAL A 58 -24.99 56.26 -5.11
CA VAL A 58 -25.61 57.59 -5.16
C VAL A 58 -26.44 57.83 -3.88
N LEU A 59 -27.27 56.85 -3.48
CA LEU A 59 -28.06 56.92 -2.25
C LEU A 59 -27.20 56.95 -0.96
N VAL A 60 -26.08 56.24 -0.96
CA VAL A 60 -25.10 56.22 0.15
C VAL A 60 -24.52 57.61 0.38
N ASN A 61 -24.33 58.43 -0.66
CA ASN A 61 -23.83 59.78 -0.46
C ASN A 61 -24.80 60.66 0.34
N GLU A 62 -26.10 60.36 0.31
CA GLU A 62 -27.10 61.07 1.13
C GLU A 62 -27.08 60.58 2.60
N HIS A 63 -26.81 59.28 2.82
CA HIS A 63 -26.86 58.64 4.15
C HIS A 63 -25.62 57.76 4.44
N GLN A 64 -24.43 58.36 4.37
CA GLN A 64 -23.15 57.63 4.41
C GLN A 64 -22.99 56.76 5.67
N THR A 65 -23.44 57.24 6.83
CA THR A 65 -23.29 56.53 8.10
C THR A 65 -24.19 55.30 8.22
N GLU A 66 -25.45 55.39 7.78
CA GLU A 66 -26.41 54.28 7.86
C GLU A 66 -26.11 53.20 6.82
N ALA A 67 -25.74 53.61 5.60
CA ALA A 67 -25.48 52.68 4.51
C ALA A 67 -24.22 51.83 4.74
N ILE A 68 -23.15 52.38 5.36
CA ILE A 68 -21.97 51.60 5.76
C ILE A 68 -22.38 50.52 6.77
N GLY A 69 -23.22 50.87 7.75
CA GLY A 69 -23.75 49.92 8.73
C GLY A 69 -24.49 48.76 8.07
N CYS A 70 -25.47 49.05 7.21
CA CYS A 70 -26.22 48.03 6.47
C CYS A 70 -25.32 47.19 5.55
N ALA A 71 -24.37 47.81 4.85
CA ALA A 71 -23.43 47.11 3.97
C ALA A 71 -22.52 46.15 4.73
N THR A 72 -22.06 46.51 5.93
CA THR A 72 -21.26 45.58 6.76
C THR A 72 -22.09 44.37 7.18
N VAL A 73 -23.31 44.57 7.72
CA VAL A 73 -24.18 43.47 8.15
C VAL A 73 -24.57 42.56 6.99
N ALA A 74 -24.97 43.15 5.85
CA ALA A 74 -25.24 42.40 4.63
C ALA A 74 -23.99 41.65 4.15
N GLY A 75 -22.81 42.26 4.25
CA GLY A 75 -21.52 41.63 3.99
C GLY A 75 -21.29 40.40 4.86
N PHE A 76 -21.56 40.47 6.17
CA PHE A 76 -21.43 39.32 7.07
C PHE A 76 -22.36 38.15 6.72
N ILE A 77 -23.54 38.44 6.17
CA ILE A 77 -24.53 37.42 5.76
C ILE A 77 -24.20 36.85 4.38
N LEU A 78 -23.81 37.70 3.42
CA LEU A 78 -23.59 37.31 2.02
C LEU A 78 -22.20 36.70 1.77
N LEU A 79 -21.15 37.19 2.46
CA LEU A 79 -19.79 36.68 2.29
C LEU A 79 -19.63 35.29 2.93
N ARG A 80 -19.04 34.35 2.18
CA ARG A 80 -18.92 32.94 2.57
C ARG A 80 -18.10 32.70 3.84
N GLY A 81 -17.06 33.49 4.08
CA GLY A 81 -16.21 33.38 5.27
C GLY A 81 -16.96 33.77 6.55
N PRO A 82 -17.43 35.03 6.66
CA PRO A 82 -18.20 35.51 7.80
C PRO A 82 -19.49 34.70 8.06
N ARG A 83 -20.18 34.26 7.00
CA ARG A 83 -21.37 33.40 7.12
C ARG A 83 -21.06 32.07 7.80
N ARG A 84 -19.91 31.43 7.53
CA ARG A 84 -19.50 30.19 8.22
C ARG A 84 -19.18 30.42 9.68
N PHE A 85 -18.57 31.56 10.00
CA PHE A 85 -18.30 31.96 11.37
C PHE A 85 -19.61 32.18 12.14
N LEU A 86 -20.55 32.92 11.56
CA LEU A 86 -21.89 33.09 12.12
C LEU A 86 -22.58 31.74 12.30
N TYR A 87 -22.61 30.87 11.27
CA TYR A 87 -23.24 29.55 11.37
C TYR A 87 -22.69 28.72 12.53
N ARG A 88 -21.37 28.71 12.73
CA ARG A 88 -20.73 27.96 13.83
C ARG A 88 -21.07 28.53 15.21
N ASN A 89 -21.16 29.85 15.34
CA ASN A 89 -21.40 30.51 16.63
C ASN A 89 -22.88 30.76 16.97
N THR A 90 -23.76 30.93 16.00
CA THR A 90 -25.17 31.31 16.24
C THR A 90 -26.11 30.12 16.21
N LEU A 91 -26.05 29.26 15.19
CA LEU A 91 -27.01 28.15 15.04
C LEU A 91 -26.76 27.01 16.02
N GLY A 92 -25.50 26.82 16.45
CA GLY A 92 -25.20 25.90 17.55
C GLY A 92 -25.92 26.26 18.85
N ARG A 93 -26.24 27.55 19.04
CA ARG A 93 -26.88 28.08 20.25
C ARG A 93 -28.41 27.96 20.23
N PHE A 94 -29.02 27.85 19.05
CA PHE A 94 -30.48 27.72 18.89
C PHE A 94 -30.98 26.28 18.85
N LYS A 95 -30.09 25.26 18.89
CA LYS A 95 -30.53 23.88 19.15
C LYS A 95 -31.22 23.85 20.51
N THR A 96 -32.41 23.25 20.59
CA THR A 96 -33.08 23.11 21.88
C THR A 96 -32.22 22.25 22.80
N GLU A 97 -32.19 22.59 24.10
CA GLU A 97 -31.38 21.86 25.09
C GLU A 97 -31.65 20.35 25.07
N LYS A 98 -32.91 19.97 24.82
CA LYS A 98 -33.35 18.57 24.69
C LYS A 98 -32.78 17.89 23.46
N ASP A 99 -32.80 18.54 22.29
CA ASP A 99 -32.23 17.97 21.07
C ASP A 99 -30.71 17.82 21.18
N LEU A 100 -30.04 18.77 21.84
CA LEU A 100 -28.59 18.72 22.07
C LEU A 100 -28.22 17.58 23.03
N LEU A 101 -29.00 17.38 24.10
CA LEU A 101 -28.83 16.23 25.00
C LEU A 101 -29.05 14.90 24.29
N ASN A 102 -30.10 14.77 23.49
CA ASN A 102 -30.38 13.54 22.74
C ASN A 102 -29.28 13.24 21.70
N ASP A 103 -28.77 14.25 20.99
CA ASP A 103 -27.63 14.15 20.06
C ASP A 103 -26.35 13.70 20.80
N ALA A 104 -26.12 14.23 22.01
CA ALA A 104 -24.99 13.86 22.86
C ALA A 104 -25.12 12.43 23.42
N GLU A 105 -26.31 12.02 23.87
CA GLU A 105 -26.59 10.66 24.34
C GLU A 105 -26.42 9.64 23.21
N GLN A 106 -26.95 9.92 22.01
CA GLN A 106 -26.75 9.07 20.85
C GLN A 106 -25.27 8.95 20.49
N SER A 107 -24.56 10.09 20.43
CA SER A 107 -23.11 10.10 20.19
C SER A 107 -22.36 9.27 21.23
N MET A 108 -22.72 9.37 22.51
CA MET A 108 -22.12 8.58 23.59
C MET A 108 -22.37 7.08 23.44
N MET A 109 -23.57 6.68 23.01
CA MET A 109 -23.89 5.28 22.73
C MET A 109 -23.13 4.74 21.52
N GLU A 110 -23.00 5.52 20.45
CA GLU A 110 -22.15 5.20 19.30
C GLU A 110 -20.67 5.07 19.70
N TYR A 111 -20.16 5.99 20.52
CA TYR A 111 -18.81 5.89 21.06
C TYR A 111 -18.63 4.65 21.93
N LYS A 112 -19.56 4.36 22.84
CA LYS A 112 -19.48 3.17 23.71
C LYS A 112 -19.46 1.88 22.89
N THR A 113 -20.35 1.74 21.92
CA THR A 113 -20.40 0.57 21.04
C THR A 113 -19.12 0.44 20.20
N SER A 114 -18.59 1.55 19.65
CA SER A 114 -17.33 1.54 18.92
C SER A 114 -16.13 1.15 19.80
N ILE A 115 -16.06 1.62 21.05
CA ILE A 115 -15.01 1.26 22.02
C ILE A 115 -15.09 -0.23 22.37
N GLU A 116 -16.30 -0.76 22.58
CA GLU A 116 -16.49 -2.19 22.85
C GLU A 116 -16.05 -3.07 21.66
N GLN A 117 -16.36 -2.66 20.44
CA GLN A 117 -15.89 -3.33 19.23
C GLN A 117 -14.37 -3.28 19.10
N LEU A 118 -13.76 -2.09 19.24
CA LEU A 118 -12.31 -1.93 19.22
C LEU A 118 -11.61 -2.77 20.29
N LYS A 119 -12.20 -2.90 21.47
CA LYS A 119 -11.68 -3.76 22.55
C LYS A 119 -11.72 -5.24 22.18
N LYS A 120 -12.78 -5.69 21.51
CA LYS A 120 -12.89 -7.08 21.02
C LYS A 120 -11.89 -7.35 19.90
N ASP A 121 -11.80 -6.46 18.93
CA ASP A 121 -10.89 -6.57 17.79
C ASP A 121 -9.42 -6.54 18.26
N SER A 122 -9.09 -5.65 19.19
CA SER A 122 -7.75 -5.58 19.80
C SER A 122 -7.38 -6.88 20.52
N LYS A 123 -8.26 -7.43 21.37
CA LYS A 123 -8.01 -8.73 22.03
C LYS A 123 -7.83 -9.86 21.01
N TYR A 124 -8.74 -9.96 20.05
CA TYR A 124 -8.68 -10.99 19.00
C TYR A 124 -7.37 -10.92 18.21
N THR A 125 -6.93 -9.71 17.83
CA THR A 125 -5.66 -9.53 17.12
C THR A 125 -4.43 -9.89 17.96
N LEU A 126 -4.42 -9.54 19.26
CA LEU A 126 -3.34 -9.91 20.17
C LEU A 126 -3.27 -11.43 20.39
N ASP A 127 -4.41 -12.08 20.59
CA ASP A 127 -4.46 -13.55 20.75
C ASP A 127 -3.97 -14.26 19.48
N LYS A 128 -4.36 -13.76 18.29
CA LYS A 128 -3.89 -14.29 17.01
C LYS A 128 -2.38 -14.11 16.82
N ILE A 129 -1.82 -12.99 17.25
CA ILE A 129 -0.36 -12.76 17.23
C ILE A 129 0.32 -13.75 18.17
N ALA A 130 -0.17 -13.92 19.40
CA ALA A 130 0.42 -14.84 20.37
C ALA A 130 0.45 -16.30 19.85
N VAL A 131 -0.64 -16.76 19.21
CA VAL A 131 -0.67 -18.07 18.56
C VAL A 131 0.36 -18.15 17.43
N GLY A 132 0.36 -17.16 16.53
CA GLY A 132 1.31 -17.11 15.41
C GLY A 132 2.78 -17.07 15.84
N GLU A 133 3.11 -16.35 16.93
CA GLU A 133 4.45 -16.33 17.52
C GLU A 133 4.85 -17.70 18.05
N SER A 134 3.95 -18.40 18.75
CA SER A 134 4.21 -19.73 19.29
C SER A 134 4.43 -20.77 18.18
N ASP A 135 3.65 -20.70 17.08
CA ASP A 135 3.80 -21.56 15.92
C ASP A 135 5.10 -21.26 15.16
N LEU A 136 5.49 -19.98 15.03
CA LEU A 136 6.77 -19.60 14.42
C LEU A 136 7.95 -20.13 15.24
N GLN A 137 7.92 -20.01 16.56
CA GLN A 137 8.95 -20.56 17.44
C GLN A 137 9.04 -22.08 17.31
N ARG A 138 7.89 -22.77 17.27
CA ARG A 138 7.84 -24.22 17.07
C ARG A 138 8.41 -24.62 15.72
N GLY A 139 8.04 -23.92 14.65
CA GLY A 139 8.59 -24.14 13.30
C GLY A 139 10.10 -23.90 13.24
N GLN A 140 10.62 -22.84 13.87
CA GLN A 140 12.05 -22.55 13.92
C GLN A 140 12.83 -23.63 14.69
N THR A 141 12.30 -24.12 15.81
CA THR A 141 12.96 -25.18 16.59
C THR A 141 12.98 -26.51 15.84
N ASP A 142 11.92 -26.84 15.11
CA ASP A 142 11.84 -28.03 14.26
C ASP A 142 12.79 -27.96 13.06
N LEU A 143 12.85 -26.83 12.36
CA LEU A 143 13.81 -26.59 11.28
C LEU A 143 15.26 -26.68 11.80
N ARG A 144 15.52 -26.17 13.00
CA ARG A 144 16.85 -26.22 13.62
C ARG A 144 17.24 -27.65 14.01
N SER A 145 16.33 -28.42 14.61
CA SER A 145 16.59 -29.81 14.99
C SER A 145 16.80 -30.70 13.76
N THR A 146 15.94 -30.55 12.75
CA THR A 146 16.03 -31.24 11.46
C THR A 146 17.31 -30.86 10.72
N GLY A 147 17.65 -29.57 10.67
CA GLY A 147 18.90 -29.12 10.08
C GLY A 147 20.13 -29.74 10.76
N LYS A 148 20.14 -29.88 12.09
CA LYS A 148 21.24 -30.56 12.81
C LYS A 148 21.35 -32.03 12.43
N GLN A 149 20.22 -32.73 12.30
CA GLN A 149 20.20 -34.11 11.84
C GLN A 149 20.74 -34.24 10.42
N ILE A 150 20.33 -33.35 9.51
CA ILE A 150 20.83 -33.33 8.13
C ILE A 150 22.35 -33.06 8.11
N ARG A 151 22.88 -32.15 8.93
CA ARG A 151 24.34 -31.96 9.03
C ARG A 151 25.07 -33.20 9.51
N SER A 152 24.54 -33.86 10.52
CA SER A 152 25.10 -35.12 11.02
C SER A 152 25.13 -36.18 9.91
N LEU A 153 24.03 -36.30 9.17
CA LEU A 153 23.91 -37.20 8.02
C LEU A 153 24.90 -36.86 6.91
N ILE A 154 25.07 -35.57 6.56
CA ILE A 154 26.08 -35.11 5.61
C ILE A 154 27.49 -35.50 6.06
N GLY A 155 27.80 -35.33 7.35
CA GLY A 155 29.08 -35.75 7.92
C GLY A 155 29.31 -37.26 7.81
N SER A 156 28.27 -38.07 8.03
CA SER A 156 28.31 -39.53 7.85
C SER A 156 28.48 -39.93 6.38
N ILE A 157 27.75 -39.30 5.46
CA ILE A 157 27.88 -39.52 4.01
C ILE A 157 29.27 -39.11 3.53
N TYR A 158 29.82 -38.00 4.02
CA TYR A 158 31.18 -37.58 3.69
C TYR A 158 32.22 -38.62 4.11
N LYS A 159 32.08 -39.21 5.31
CA LYS A 159 32.96 -40.30 5.74
C LYS A 159 32.82 -41.52 4.84
N ALA A 160 31.59 -41.90 4.47
CA ALA A 160 31.34 -43.02 3.55
C ALA A 160 31.93 -42.76 2.14
N GLU A 161 31.78 -41.54 1.63
CA GLU A 161 32.40 -41.07 0.37
C GLU A 161 33.92 -41.20 0.46
N SER A 162 34.54 -40.74 1.57
CA SER A 162 36.00 -40.85 1.76
C SER A 162 36.50 -42.28 1.86
N THR A 163 35.71 -43.19 2.44
CA THR A 163 36.07 -44.62 2.47
C THR A 163 35.95 -45.27 1.11
N ALA A 164 34.94 -44.88 0.32
CA ALA A 164 34.76 -45.38 -1.04
C ALA A 164 35.86 -44.88 -1.98
N THR A 165 36.26 -43.61 -1.89
CA THR A 165 37.39 -43.08 -2.67
C THR A 165 38.72 -43.72 -2.26
N GLY A 166 38.95 -43.92 -0.96
CA GLY A 166 40.11 -44.65 -0.48
C GLY A 166 40.15 -46.11 -0.96
N LEU A 167 39.00 -46.79 -1.04
CA LEU A 167 38.87 -48.12 -1.62
C LEU A 167 39.14 -48.12 -3.14
N MET A 168 38.62 -47.13 -3.88
CA MET A 168 38.92 -46.95 -5.30
C MET A 168 40.42 -46.84 -5.57
N ASP A 169 41.13 -46.05 -4.77
CA ASP A 169 42.56 -45.85 -4.93
C ASP A 169 43.35 -47.15 -4.67
N ARG A 170 42.91 -47.99 -3.74
CA ARG A 170 43.47 -49.33 -3.52
C ARG A 170 43.14 -50.28 -4.68
N LEU A 171 41.92 -50.26 -5.19
CA LEU A 171 41.54 -51.12 -6.33
C LEU A 171 42.29 -50.76 -7.62
N ARG A 172 42.71 -49.50 -7.77
CA ARG A 172 43.53 -49.04 -8.90
C ARG A 172 44.91 -49.69 -8.97
N THR A 173 45.50 -50.09 -7.85
CA THR A 173 46.83 -50.72 -7.82
C THR A 173 46.81 -52.20 -8.23
N ILE A 174 45.65 -52.85 -8.19
CA ILE A 174 45.50 -54.27 -8.49
C ILE A 174 45.01 -54.45 -9.94
N PRO A 175 45.83 -54.94 -10.89
CA PRO A 175 45.42 -55.15 -12.28
C PRO A 175 44.72 -56.51 -12.49
N THR A 176 43.58 -56.74 -11.82
CA THR A 176 42.82 -58.00 -11.90
C THR A 176 41.45 -57.79 -12.55
N ARG A 177 40.92 -58.76 -13.29
CA ARG A 177 39.58 -58.63 -13.90
C ARG A 177 38.48 -58.32 -12.86
N GLN A 178 38.50 -59.02 -11.72
CA GLN A 178 37.58 -58.77 -10.60
C GLN A 178 37.72 -57.35 -10.02
N SER A 179 38.94 -56.78 -10.02
CA SER A 179 39.12 -55.42 -9.53
C SER A 179 38.52 -54.38 -10.48
N LEU A 180 38.43 -54.67 -11.79
CA LEU A 180 37.77 -53.77 -12.75
C LEU A 180 36.26 -53.70 -12.50
N GLU A 181 35.61 -54.83 -12.21
CA GLU A 181 34.18 -54.87 -11.87
C GLU A 181 33.92 -54.11 -10.56
N LEU A 182 34.73 -54.38 -9.52
CA LEU A 182 34.64 -53.65 -8.25
C LEU A 182 34.92 -52.15 -8.38
N ARG A 183 35.82 -51.73 -9.29
CA ARG A 183 36.06 -50.29 -9.56
C ARG A 183 34.83 -49.61 -10.13
N ALA A 184 34.08 -50.29 -11.01
CA ALA A 184 32.85 -49.73 -11.56
C ALA A 184 31.79 -49.54 -10.47
N GLU A 185 31.63 -50.55 -9.59
CA GLU A 185 30.67 -50.53 -8.49
C GLU A 185 31.02 -49.47 -7.42
N VAL A 186 32.29 -49.37 -7.02
CA VAL A 186 32.70 -48.37 -6.02
C VAL A 186 32.67 -46.97 -6.63
N ALA A 187 32.95 -46.81 -7.93
CA ALA A 187 32.79 -45.52 -8.61
C ALA A 187 31.33 -45.07 -8.65
N SER A 188 30.38 -45.97 -8.96
CA SER A 188 28.95 -45.63 -8.92
C SER A 188 28.52 -45.27 -7.51
N MET A 189 28.91 -46.07 -6.50
CA MET A 189 28.61 -45.79 -5.09
C MET A 189 29.16 -44.44 -4.63
N ALA A 190 30.40 -44.10 -4.97
CA ALA A 190 31.00 -42.80 -4.64
C ALA A 190 30.24 -41.64 -5.32
N SER A 191 29.81 -41.82 -6.57
CA SER A 191 29.02 -40.82 -7.28
C SER A 191 27.62 -40.62 -6.67
N ASP A 192 26.97 -41.70 -6.25
CA ASP A 192 25.66 -41.64 -5.58
C ASP A 192 25.76 -40.93 -4.23
N LEU A 193 26.77 -41.25 -3.42
CA LEU A 193 27.02 -40.60 -2.13
C LEU A 193 27.29 -39.10 -2.31
N LYS A 194 28.09 -38.72 -3.33
CA LYS A 194 28.36 -37.33 -3.66
C LYS A 194 27.09 -36.58 -4.08
N ASN A 195 26.25 -37.21 -4.89
CA ASN A 195 24.96 -36.64 -5.32
C ASN A 195 24.02 -36.45 -4.11
N GLN A 196 23.89 -37.46 -3.25
CA GLN A 196 23.09 -37.37 -2.02
C GLN A 196 23.59 -36.25 -1.10
N ARG A 197 24.92 -36.13 -0.92
CA ARG A 197 25.52 -35.05 -0.14
C ARG A 197 25.18 -33.68 -0.71
N CYS A 198 25.27 -33.52 -2.03
CA CYS A 198 24.95 -32.25 -2.70
C CYS A 198 23.48 -31.85 -2.47
N VAL A 199 22.55 -32.80 -2.63
CA VAL A 199 21.12 -32.58 -2.38
C VAL A 199 20.85 -32.19 -0.93
N LEU A 200 21.45 -32.89 0.04
CA LEU A 200 21.28 -32.56 1.47
C LEU A 200 21.88 -31.19 1.82
N GLN A 201 23.01 -30.83 1.21
CA GLN A 201 23.62 -29.51 1.39
C GLN A 201 22.70 -28.39 0.85
N GLU A 202 22.04 -28.62 -0.29
CA GLU A 202 21.05 -27.68 -0.83
C GLU A 202 19.86 -27.49 0.14
N ARG A 203 19.39 -28.57 0.78
CA ARG A 203 18.34 -28.49 1.80
C ARG A 203 18.77 -27.68 3.02
N ILE A 204 20.00 -27.84 3.49
CA ILE A 204 20.55 -27.01 4.58
C ILE A 204 20.61 -25.54 4.18
N ASN A 205 21.07 -25.25 2.96
CA ASN A 205 21.16 -23.88 2.48
C ASN A 205 19.77 -23.22 2.48
N LYS A 206 18.72 -23.94 2.04
CA LYS A 206 17.32 -23.47 2.12
C LYS A 206 16.87 -23.20 3.56
N ILE A 207 17.22 -24.05 4.53
CA ILE A 207 16.92 -23.80 5.95
C ILE A 207 17.62 -22.52 6.43
N SER A 208 18.87 -22.29 6.01
CA SER A 208 19.61 -21.08 6.36
C SER A 208 19.08 -19.81 5.70
N GLU A 209 18.53 -19.90 4.48
CA GLU A 209 17.86 -18.79 3.79
C GLU A 209 16.62 -18.30 4.55
N TYR A 210 15.90 -19.19 5.26
CA TYR A 210 14.82 -18.80 6.18
C TYR A 210 15.31 -18.10 7.46
N GLY A 211 16.61 -17.81 7.58
CA GLY A 211 17.21 -17.19 8.75
C GLY A 211 17.42 -18.13 9.93
N VAL A 212 17.15 -19.44 9.76
CA VAL A 212 17.36 -20.44 10.80
C VAL A 212 18.83 -20.84 10.82
N ARG A 213 19.53 -20.44 11.89
CA ARG A 213 20.88 -20.93 12.15
C ARG A 213 20.82 -22.39 12.59
N VAL A 214 21.02 -23.28 11.62
CA VAL A 214 21.29 -24.68 11.86
C VAL A 214 22.58 -24.83 12.66
#